data_AF-A0A2V9WD06-F1
#
_entry.id   AF-A0A2V9WD06-F1
#
_cell.length_a   1.000
_cell.length_b   1.000
_cell.length_c   1.000
_cell.angle_alpha   90.00
_cell.angle_beta   90.00
_cell.angle_gamma   90.00
#
_symmetry.space_group_name_H-M   'P 1'
#
loop_
_entity.id
_entity.type
_entity.pdbx_description
1 polymer ?
#
loop_
_entity_poly.entity_id
_entity_poly.type
_entity_poly.pdbx_seq_one_letter_code
_entity_poly.pdbx_strand_id
1 'polypeptide(L)'
;YVDVKRGNAGYCAYHTYGTCQAKTVQVAFFFNLDGDAGCDPQDTSGLHSQGLAALANVSGHELSEARTDPDSPGAWYDRRGQENGDKCAWTFNVPLVTFTNSTQWKIQGEWSNKAYDTGTGYPNSSGQKGCLDGH
;
A
#
# COMPACT_ATOMS: atom_id res chain seq x y z
N TYR A 1 14.53 2.80 0.66
CA TYR A 1 14.31 4.25 0.71
C TYR A 1 15.55 4.94 0.16
N VAL A 2 15.35 6.00 -0.61
CA VAL A 2 16.43 6.86 -1.15
C VAL A 2 16.04 8.33 -0.97
N ASP A 3 17.04 9.21 -0.92
CA ASP A 3 16.80 10.67 -0.87
C ASP A 3 16.46 11.29 -2.24
N VAL A 4 16.12 10.45 -3.22
CA VAL A 4 15.77 10.85 -4.58
C VAL A 4 14.26 11.03 -4.67
N LYS A 5 13.82 12.19 -5.17
CA LYS A 5 12.41 12.45 -5.48
C LYS A 5 11.91 11.53 -6.60
N ARG A 6 10.63 11.19 -6.57
CA ARG A 6 9.96 10.35 -7.58
C ARG A 6 10.08 10.89 -9.01
N GLY A 7 10.21 12.21 -9.18
CA GLY A 7 10.29 12.85 -10.48
C GLY A 7 9.01 12.59 -11.29
N ASN A 8 9.16 11.98 -12.47
CA ASN A 8 8.04 11.65 -13.35
C ASN A 8 7.56 10.19 -13.23
N ALA A 9 8.08 9.40 -12.27
CA ALA A 9 7.64 8.01 -12.12
C ALA A 9 6.15 7.97 -11.74
N GLY A 10 5.37 7.08 -12.37
CA GLY A 10 3.92 6.99 -12.17
C GLY A 10 3.46 6.32 -10.86
N TYR A 11 4.39 5.92 -10.00
CA TYR A 11 4.16 5.13 -8.79
C TYR A 11 4.98 5.67 -7.62
N CYS A 12 4.45 5.54 -6.41
CA CYS A 12 5.04 6.13 -5.20
C CYS A 12 6.08 5.25 -4.51
N ALA A 13 5.98 3.95 -4.72
CA ALA A 13 6.92 2.92 -4.31
C ALA A 13 6.74 1.74 -5.27
N TYR A 14 7.57 0.73 -5.11
CA TYR A 14 7.34 -0.57 -5.73
C TYR A 14 8.09 -1.65 -4.96
N HIS A 15 7.57 -2.86 -4.99
CA HIS A 15 8.32 -4.06 -4.70
C HIS A 15 8.65 -4.83 -5.99
N THR A 16 9.67 -5.67 -5.93
CA THR A 16 10.09 -6.55 -7.01
C THR A 16 10.93 -7.67 -6.43
N TYR A 17 11.35 -8.60 -7.27
CA TYR A 17 12.18 -9.73 -6.89
C TYR A 17 13.29 -9.92 -7.92
N GLY A 18 14.36 -10.56 -7.49
CA GLY A 18 15.47 -10.94 -8.36
C GLY A 18 16.17 -12.18 -7.84
N THR A 19 17.19 -12.62 -8.55
CA THR A 19 18.01 -13.76 -8.13
C THR A 19 19.45 -13.34 -7.93
N CYS A 20 19.99 -13.60 -6.75
CA CYS A 20 21.41 -13.45 -6.43
C CYS A 20 21.97 -14.80 -6.02
N GLN A 21 22.98 -15.32 -6.73
CA GLN A 21 23.59 -16.63 -6.45
C GLN A 21 22.56 -17.77 -6.27
N ALA A 22 21.57 -17.84 -7.17
CA ALA A 22 20.46 -18.80 -7.12
C ALA A 22 19.54 -18.71 -5.87
N LYS A 23 19.59 -17.60 -5.14
CA LYS A 23 18.63 -17.25 -4.09
C LYS A 23 17.71 -16.15 -4.58
N THR A 24 16.40 -16.36 -4.41
CA THR A 24 15.43 -15.29 -4.63
C THR A 24 15.60 -14.21 -3.56
N VAL A 25 15.62 -12.96 -4.00
CA VAL A 25 15.73 -11.77 -3.15
C VAL A 25 14.53 -10.88 -3.43
N GLN A 26 13.75 -10.59 -2.40
CA GLN A 26 12.71 -9.58 -2.44
C GLN A 26 13.31 -8.20 -2.22
N VAL A 27 12.87 -7.24 -3.02
CA VAL A 27 13.37 -5.87 -3.01
C VAL A 27 12.19 -4.92 -2.93
N ALA A 28 12.21 -4.01 -1.97
CA ALA A 28 11.28 -2.90 -1.90
C ALA A 28 12.04 -1.59 -2.10
N PHE A 29 11.48 -0.71 -2.91
CA PHE A 29 12.05 0.59 -3.23
C PHE A 29 11.07 1.71 -2.89
N PHE A 30 11.60 2.77 -2.28
CA PHE A 30 10.83 3.91 -1.81
C PHE A 30 11.58 5.19 -2.16
N PHE A 31 10.89 6.12 -2.82
CA PHE A 31 11.41 7.47 -3.09
C PHE A 31 11.39 8.34 -1.82
N ASN A 32 12.03 9.50 -1.90
CA ASN A 32 11.72 10.61 -1.01
C ASN A 32 10.39 11.23 -1.45
N LEU A 33 9.37 11.12 -0.59
CA LEU A 33 8.00 11.57 -0.83
C LEU A 33 7.65 12.90 -0.12
N ASP A 34 8.62 13.58 0.50
CA ASP A 34 8.36 14.86 1.16
C ASP A 34 7.80 15.88 0.16
N GLY A 35 6.63 16.44 0.44
CA GLY A 35 5.95 17.42 -0.42
C GLY A 35 5.44 16.85 -1.74
N ASP A 36 5.43 15.53 -1.95
CA ASP A 36 4.87 14.91 -3.16
C ASP A 36 3.34 14.78 -3.03
N ALA A 37 2.62 15.74 -3.60
CA ALA A 37 1.16 15.76 -3.58
C ALA A 37 0.51 14.54 -4.29
N GLY A 38 1.22 13.89 -5.22
CA GLY A 38 0.72 12.71 -5.92
C GLY A 38 0.81 11.44 -5.09
N CYS A 39 1.56 11.46 -3.99
CA CYS A 39 1.76 10.34 -3.07
C CYS A 39 1.35 10.68 -1.64
N ASP A 40 0.57 11.75 -1.46
CA ASP A 40 0.16 12.22 -0.15
C ASP A 40 -1.12 11.47 0.30
N PRO A 41 -1.08 10.70 1.41
CA PRO A 41 -2.27 10.07 1.95
C PRO A 41 -3.24 11.08 2.57
N GLN A 42 -2.88 12.36 2.67
CA GLN A 42 -3.66 13.44 3.30
C GLN A 42 -3.93 13.15 4.79
N ASP A 43 -2.89 12.78 5.53
CA ASP A 43 -2.96 12.63 6.98
C ASP A 43 -3.10 14.01 7.64
N THR A 44 -4.29 14.29 8.19
CA THR A 44 -4.61 15.56 8.87
C THR A 44 -4.50 15.47 10.40
N SER A 45 -3.97 14.37 10.94
CA SER A 45 -3.91 14.14 12.39
C SER A 45 -2.89 15.02 13.12
N GLY A 46 -1.86 15.49 12.40
CA GLY A 46 -0.73 16.21 12.99
C GLY A 46 0.26 15.32 13.76
N LEU A 47 0.10 13.98 13.72
CA LEU A 47 0.99 13.04 14.40
C LEU A 47 2.33 12.84 13.67
N HIS A 48 2.35 13.02 12.36
CA HIS A 48 3.51 12.77 11.50
C HIS A 48 3.70 13.93 10.51
N SER A 49 4.94 14.11 10.03
CA SER A 49 5.16 14.95 8.85
C SER A 49 4.47 14.33 7.64
N GLN A 50 4.09 15.15 6.66
CA GLN A 50 3.45 14.67 5.43
C GLN A 50 4.28 13.55 4.76
N GLY A 51 5.60 13.73 4.65
CA GLY A 51 6.47 12.74 4.01
C GLY A 51 6.61 11.45 4.81
N LEU A 52 6.60 11.51 6.14
CA LEU A 52 6.59 10.31 6.98
C LEU A 52 5.27 9.53 6.85
N ALA A 53 4.14 10.25 6.83
CA ALA A 53 2.83 9.64 6.58
C ALA A 53 2.78 8.99 5.19
N ALA A 54 3.26 9.69 4.15
CA ALA A 54 3.34 9.16 2.79
C ALA A 54 4.23 7.92 2.70
N LEU A 55 5.44 7.96 3.27
CA LEU A 55 6.36 6.83 3.29
C LEU A 55 5.76 5.63 4.03
N ALA A 56 5.15 5.83 5.20
CA ALA A 56 4.50 4.76 5.95
C ALA A 56 3.31 4.15 5.19
N ASN A 57 2.49 4.98 4.55
CA ASN A 57 1.33 4.58 3.77
C ASN A 57 1.71 3.66 2.60
N VAL A 58 2.68 4.07 1.79
CA VAL A 58 3.15 3.25 0.66
C VAL A 58 3.98 2.06 1.13
N SER A 59 4.71 2.17 2.26
CA SER A 59 5.43 1.02 2.83
C SER A 59 4.48 -0.07 3.29
N GLY A 60 3.33 0.28 3.88
CA GLY A 60 2.30 -0.67 4.26
C GLY A 60 1.74 -1.43 3.06
N HIS A 61 1.45 -0.70 1.98
CA HIS A 61 0.99 -1.24 0.70
C HIS A 61 2.00 -2.24 0.12
N GLU A 62 3.22 -1.80 -0.16
CA GLU A 62 4.23 -2.65 -0.81
C GLU A 62 4.62 -3.86 0.04
N LEU A 63 4.68 -3.71 1.36
CA LEU A 63 5.02 -4.82 2.25
C LEU A 63 3.92 -5.87 2.30
N SER A 64 2.66 -5.43 2.27
CA SER A 64 1.52 -6.32 2.29
C SER A 64 1.44 -7.14 1.01
N GLU A 65 1.58 -6.48 -0.14
CA GLU A 65 1.63 -7.15 -1.45
C GLU A 65 2.80 -8.12 -1.56
N ALA A 66 4.02 -7.70 -1.18
CA ALA A 66 5.19 -8.59 -1.20
C ALA A 66 5.07 -9.79 -0.25
N ARG A 67 4.22 -9.72 0.79
CA ARG A 67 3.94 -10.83 1.71
C ARG A 67 2.93 -11.81 1.14
N THR A 68 1.96 -11.32 0.38
CA THR A 68 0.94 -12.15 -0.28
C THR A 68 1.41 -12.71 -1.61
N ASP A 69 2.30 -12.00 -2.31
CA ASP A 69 3.01 -12.46 -3.50
C ASP A 69 4.53 -12.27 -3.39
N PRO A 70 5.24 -13.25 -2.81
CA PRO A 70 6.68 -13.18 -2.72
C PRO A 70 7.41 -13.59 -4.01
N ASP A 71 6.79 -13.99 -5.13
CA ASP A 71 7.54 -14.45 -6.32
C ASP A 71 6.74 -14.27 -7.64
N SER A 72 7.16 -13.36 -8.53
CA SER A 72 6.67 -13.38 -9.92
C SER A 72 7.26 -14.61 -10.64
N PRO A 73 6.51 -15.38 -11.44
CA PRO A 73 5.30 -14.98 -12.19
C PRO A 73 3.97 -15.29 -11.48
N GLY A 74 3.97 -15.42 -10.16
CA GLY A 74 2.85 -15.93 -9.35
C GLY A 74 1.86 -14.90 -8.82
N ALA A 75 2.01 -13.60 -9.08
CA ALA A 75 1.14 -12.59 -8.46
C ALA A 75 -0.35 -12.87 -8.65
N TRP A 76 -1.08 -12.63 -7.57
CA TRP A 76 -2.53 -12.79 -7.52
C TRP A 76 -3.19 -11.54 -8.08
N TYR A 77 -2.92 -11.28 -9.35
CA TYR A 77 -3.57 -10.20 -10.08
C TYR A 77 -5.02 -10.55 -10.36
N ASP A 78 -5.88 -9.53 -10.28
CA ASP A 78 -7.17 -9.62 -10.93
C ASP A 78 -7.07 -9.49 -12.45
N ARG A 79 -8.21 -9.57 -13.14
CA ARG A 79 -8.26 -9.46 -14.61
C ARG A 79 -7.76 -8.10 -15.15
N ARG A 80 -7.65 -7.08 -14.31
CA ARG A 80 -7.16 -5.74 -14.65
C ARG A 80 -5.68 -5.55 -14.28
N GLY A 81 -5.04 -6.57 -13.72
CA GLY A 81 -3.64 -6.51 -13.30
C GLY A 81 -3.44 -5.91 -11.91
N GLN A 82 -4.49 -5.80 -11.08
CA GLN A 82 -4.40 -5.23 -9.74
C GLN A 82 -4.14 -6.31 -8.69
N GLU A 83 -3.21 -6.04 -7.79
CA GLU A 83 -2.98 -6.84 -6.58
C GLU A 83 -3.99 -6.50 -5.47
N ASN A 84 -3.83 -7.11 -4.30
CA ASN A 84 -4.72 -6.88 -3.15
C ASN A 84 -4.63 -5.45 -2.60
N GLY A 85 -3.43 -4.86 -2.54
CA GLY A 85 -3.24 -3.48 -2.09
C GLY A 85 -3.75 -2.49 -3.13
N ASP A 86 -3.40 -2.70 -4.40
CA ASP A 86 -3.81 -1.87 -5.55
C ASP A 86 -5.31 -1.61 -5.63
N LYS A 87 -6.11 -2.63 -5.32
CA LYS A 87 -7.57 -2.52 -5.34
C LYS A 87 -8.12 -1.57 -4.29
N CYS A 88 -7.39 -1.37 -3.21
CA CYS A 88 -7.78 -0.52 -2.08
C CYS A 88 -6.94 0.75 -2.00
N ALA A 89 -6.07 0.97 -2.99
CA ALA A 89 -5.17 2.09 -3.01
C ALA A 89 -5.91 3.42 -2.94
N TRP A 90 -5.40 4.32 -2.10
CA TRP A 90 -5.90 5.68 -1.87
C TRP A 90 -7.36 5.76 -1.39
N THR A 91 -7.90 4.66 -0.88
CA THR A 91 -9.21 4.62 -0.22
C THR A 91 -9.05 4.31 1.26
N PHE A 92 -9.83 4.99 2.10
CA PHE A 92 -9.69 4.93 3.55
C PHE A 92 -11.07 4.90 4.20
N ASN A 93 -11.29 3.96 5.12
CA ASN A 93 -12.52 3.89 5.89
C ASN A 93 -12.43 4.66 7.22
N VAL A 94 -11.26 4.61 7.85
CA VAL A 94 -10.95 5.40 9.05
C VAL A 94 -9.84 6.41 8.77
N PRO A 95 -9.77 7.54 9.51
CA PRO A 95 -8.70 8.51 9.32
C PRO A 95 -7.31 7.94 9.63
N LEU A 96 -7.22 7.08 10.64
CA LEU A 96 -6.01 6.37 11.07
C LEU A 96 -6.39 4.98 11.60
N VAL A 97 -5.54 3.99 11.34
CA VAL A 97 -5.59 2.67 11.99
C VAL A 97 -4.68 2.67 13.21
N THR A 98 -5.09 1.99 14.29
CA THR A 98 -4.32 1.89 15.54
C THR A 98 -3.62 0.54 15.62
N PHE A 99 -2.30 0.54 15.73
CA PHE A 99 -1.50 -0.68 15.90
C PHE A 99 -1.44 -1.12 17.37
N THR A 100 -1.01 -2.36 17.62
CA THR A 100 -0.93 -2.95 18.97
C THR A 100 -0.02 -2.19 19.94
N ASN A 101 0.93 -1.42 19.42
CA ASN A 101 1.79 -0.52 20.20
C ASN A 101 1.16 0.86 20.47
N SER A 102 -0.15 1.03 20.21
CA SER A 102 -0.90 2.28 20.34
C SER A 102 -0.48 3.41 19.39
N THR A 103 0.41 3.14 18.42
CA THR A 103 0.69 4.11 17.36
C THR A 103 -0.43 4.10 16.32
N GLN A 104 -0.73 5.26 15.75
CA GLN A 104 -1.82 5.43 14.79
C GLN A 104 -1.24 5.88 13.46
N TRP A 105 -1.71 5.31 12.35
CA TRP A 105 -1.13 5.60 11.03
C TRP A 105 -2.20 5.63 9.96
N LYS A 106 -2.03 6.48 8.94
CA LYS A 106 -2.90 6.47 7.76
C LYS A 106 -2.38 5.43 6.76
N ILE A 107 -2.88 4.21 6.83
CA ILE A 107 -2.43 3.07 6.02
C ILE A 107 -3.57 2.64 5.07
N GLN A 108 -3.21 2.25 3.85
CA GLN A 108 -4.15 1.74 2.85
C GLN A 108 -4.64 0.35 3.31
N GLY A 109 -5.90 0.02 2.99
CA GLY A 109 -6.42 -1.31 3.28
C GLY A 109 -6.03 -2.34 2.24
N GLU A 110 -6.49 -3.56 2.46
CA GLU A 110 -6.25 -4.74 1.61
C GLU A 110 -7.55 -5.33 1.10
N TRP A 111 -7.52 -5.82 -0.14
CA TRP A 111 -8.68 -6.46 -0.73
C TRP A 111 -8.91 -7.87 -0.20
N SER A 112 -10.16 -8.17 0.14
CA SER A 112 -10.63 -9.51 0.50
C SER A 112 -11.76 -9.96 -0.41
N ASN A 113 -11.52 -11.04 -1.17
CA ASN A 113 -12.57 -11.68 -1.97
C ASN A 113 -13.74 -12.14 -1.09
N LYS A 114 -13.46 -12.62 0.12
CA LYS A 114 -14.50 -12.99 1.07
C LYS A 114 -15.38 -11.80 1.41
N ALA A 115 -14.78 -10.63 1.67
CA ALA A 115 -15.53 -9.43 1.99
C ALA A 115 -16.35 -8.94 0.80
N TYR A 116 -15.78 -9.00 -0.41
CA TYR A 116 -16.49 -8.70 -1.65
C TYR A 116 -17.71 -9.59 -1.87
N ASP A 117 -17.53 -10.91 -1.77
CA ASP A 117 -18.60 -11.88 -1.99
C ASP A 117 -19.74 -11.74 -0.96
N THR A 118 -19.42 -11.29 0.26
CA THR A 118 -20.42 -11.04 1.31
C THR A 118 -20.90 -9.60 1.39
N GLY A 119 -20.44 -8.70 0.51
CA GLY A 119 -20.79 -7.29 0.51
C GLY A 119 -20.36 -6.53 1.78
N THR A 120 -19.31 -6.99 2.45
CA THR A 120 -18.72 -6.40 3.65
C THR A 120 -17.43 -5.63 3.31
N GLY A 121 -16.86 -4.91 4.29
CA GLY A 121 -15.74 -4.00 4.06
C GLY A 121 -16.18 -2.68 3.46
N TYR A 122 -15.22 -1.79 3.25
CA TYR A 122 -15.45 -0.46 2.69
C TYR A 122 -15.22 -0.46 1.17
N PRO A 123 -15.79 0.52 0.44
CA PRO A 123 -15.70 0.56 -1.01
C PRO A 123 -14.31 1.02 -1.48
N ASN A 124 -13.80 0.38 -2.53
CA ASN A 124 -12.69 0.92 -3.30
C ASN A 124 -13.09 2.14 -4.15
N SER A 125 -12.14 2.65 -4.95
CA SER A 125 -12.35 3.80 -5.86
C SER A 125 -13.43 3.57 -6.92
N SER A 126 -13.78 2.31 -7.21
CA SER A 126 -14.86 1.92 -8.12
C SER A 126 -16.19 1.62 -7.40
N GLY A 127 -16.28 1.86 -6.09
CA GLY A 127 -17.47 1.61 -5.28
C GLY A 127 -17.69 0.14 -4.87
N GLN A 128 -16.75 -0.76 -5.17
CA GLN A 128 -16.87 -2.17 -4.84
C GLN A 128 -16.45 -2.38 -3.38
N LYS A 129 -17.35 -2.95 -2.57
CA LYS A 129 -17.05 -3.30 -1.18
C LYS A 129 -16.14 -4.52 -1.15
N GLY A 130 -15.02 -4.44 -0.44
CA GLY A 130 -14.05 -5.53 -0.37
C GLY A 130 -12.76 -5.15 0.31
N CYS A 131 -12.53 -3.85 0.52
CA CYS A 131 -11.38 -3.36 1.25
C CYS A 131 -11.57 -3.52 2.76
N LEU A 132 -10.52 -4.01 3.41
CA LEU A 132 -10.41 -4.18 4.85
C LEU A 132 -9.19 -3.42 5.34
N ASP A 133 -9.31 -2.79 6.50
CA ASP A 133 -8.25 -2.12 7.22
C ASP A 133 -8.25 -2.61 8.68
N GLY A 134 -7.14 -2.41 9.40
CA GLY A 134 -6.94 -2.97 10.74
C GLY A 134 -7.66 -2.22 11.88
N HIS A 135 -8.86 -1.67 11.63
CA HIS A 135 -9.64 -0.92 12.61
C HIS A 135 -10.68 -1.78 13.34
#